data_AF-A0A950UEW3-F1
#
_entry.id   AF-A0A950UEW3-F1
#
_cell.length_a   1.000
_cell.length_b   1.000
_cell.length_c   1.000
_cell.angle_alpha   90.00
_cell.angle_beta   90.00
_cell.angle_gamma   90.00
#
_symmetry.space_group_name_H-M   'P 1'
#
loop_
_entity.id
_entity.type
_entity.pdbx_description
1 polymer ?
#
loop_
_entity_poly.entity_id
_entity_poly.type
_entity_poly.pdbx_seq_one_letter_code
_entity_poly.pdbx_strand_id
1 'polypeptide(L)'
;MSDDRENHPDGGENPEKPYKVGRGRPPREHQFKKGQSGNRSGKRKPPPTYGDLLNRILRELTSAQENGRTISLTRAKAWAKSLVHFGALVGDPVPEETVPTRHSESEVVLAPDEDVAGQRSGITEI
;
A
#
# COMPACT_ATOMS: atom_id res chain seq x y z
N MET A 1 35.36 -15.37 -27.35
CA MET A 1 36.49 -15.57 -26.42
C MET A 1 36.21 -14.78 -25.15
N SER A 2 36.54 -15.37 -24.01
CA SER A 2 36.05 -15.08 -22.67
C SER A 2 36.52 -13.73 -22.11
N ASP A 3 35.58 -12.95 -21.58
CA ASP A 3 35.87 -11.77 -20.74
C ASP A 3 36.30 -12.24 -19.34
N ASP A 4 37.56 -12.64 -19.19
CA ASP A 4 38.17 -12.94 -17.90
C ASP A 4 38.49 -11.63 -17.17
N ARG A 5 37.47 -11.05 -16.53
CA ARG A 5 37.67 -10.01 -15.50
C ARG A 5 38.32 -10.66 -14.29
N GLU A 6 39.63 -10.89 -14.37
CA GLU A 6 40.43 -11.33 -13.25
C GLU A 6 40.36 -10.30 -12.12
N ASN A 7 39.99 -10.84 -10.96
CA ASN A 7 39.80 -10.16 -9.71
C ASN A 7 41.16 -9.63 -9.22
N HIS A 8 41.49 -8.36 -9.48
CA HIS A 8 42.73 -7.77 -9.01
C HIS A 8 42.65 -7.58 -7.48
N PRO A 9 43.48 -8.27 -6.67
CA PRO A 9 43.47 -8.10 -5.23
C PRO A 9 44.10 -6.74 -4.90
N ASP A 10 43.28 -5.79 -4.48
CA ASP A 10 43.75 -4.52 -3.91
C ASP A 10 44.66 -4.78 -2.70
N GLY A 11 45.88 -4.27 -2.78
CA GLY A 11 46.82 -4.18 -1.67
C GLY A 11 47.55 -5.47 -1.32
N GLY A 12 48.64 -5.76 -2.05
CA GLY A 12 49.64 -6.73 -1.60
C GLY A 12 50.27 -6.29 -0.27
N GLU A 13 49.96 -7.02 0.80
CA GLU A 13 50.62 -6.89 2.10
C GLU A 13 51.40 -8.17 2.42
N ASN A 14 52.70 -8.02 2.67
CA ASN A 14 53.52 -9.07 3.28
C ASN A 14 53.06 -9.25 4.75
N PRO A 15 52.61 -10.44 5.18
CA PRO A 15 52.07 -10.67 6.53
C PRO A 15 53.06 -10.37 7.67
N GLU A 16 54.34 -10.21 7.37
CA GLU A 16 55.39 -9.92 8.37
C GLU A 16 55.40 -8.46 8.85
N LYS A 17 54.70 -7.52 8.19
CA LYS A 17 54.74 -6.10 8.56
C LYS A 17 53.44 -5.67 9.27
N PRO A 18 53.52 -5.03 10.45
CA PRO A 18 52.34 -4.56 11.17
C PRO A 18 51.64 -3.42 10.40
N TYR A 19 50.31 -3.46 10.37
CA TYR A 19 49.46 -2.47 9.69
C TYR A 19 49.66 -1.06 10.29
N LYS A 20 50.21 -0.13 9.50
CA LYS A 20 50.48 1.24 9.94
C LYS A 20 49.28 2.16 9.68
N VAL A 21 48.67 2.65 10.76
CA VAL A 21 47.59 3.63 10.73
C VAL A 21 48.13 5.01 10.28
N GLY A 22 47.35 5.72 9.45
CA GLY A 22 47.71 7.04 8.93
C GLY A 22 46.55 7.72 8.21
N ARG A 23 46.79 8.91 7.63
CA ARG A 23 45.76 9.65 6.88
C ARG A 23 45.23 8.80 5.72
N GLY A 24 43.91 8.57 5.68
CA GLY A 24 43.27 7.71 4.68
C GLY A 24 43.45 6.20 4.90
N ARG A 25 44.02 5.77 6.03
CA ARG A 25 44.25 4.37 6.39
C ARG A 25 43.71 4.10 7.79
N PRO A 26 42.38 3.93 7.95
CA PRO A 26 41.76 3.69 9.25
C PRO A 26 42.22 2.35 9.84
N PRO A 27 42.19 2.16 11.18
CA PRO A 27 42.50 0.88 11.82
C PRO A 27 41.64 -0.27 11.27
N ARG A 28 42.24 -1.46 11.10
CA ARG A 28 41.57 -2.64 10.52
C ARG A 28 40.34 -3.09 11.29
N GLU A 29 40.38 -3.00 12.61
CA GLU A 29 39.26 -3.35 13.50
C GLU A 29 38.00 -2.50 13.27
N HIS A 30 38.15 -1.30 12.69
CA HIS A 30 37.05 -0.38 12.39
C HIS A 30 36.70 -0.33 10.90
N GLN A 31 37.42 -1.05 10.04
CA GLN A 31 37.10 -1.11 8.62
C GLN A 31 35.86 -1.98 8.39
N PHE A 32 35.00 -1.54 7.47
CA PHE A 32 33.93 -2.40 6.97
C PHE A 32 34.53 -3.59 6.22
N LYS A 33 33.94 -4.77 6.40
CA LYS A 33 34.38 -5.98 5.68
C LYS A 33 34.10 -5.81 4.19
N LYS A 34 35.07 -6.17 3.34
CA LYS A 34 34.90 -6.14 1.87
C LYS A 34 33.69 -6.99 1.48
N GLY A 35 32.78 -6.41 0.70
CA GLY A 35 31.52 -7.06 0.29
C GLY A 35 30.37 -6.96 1.30
N GLN A 36 30.58 -6.36 2.47
CA GLN A 36 29.53 -6.12 3.46
C GLN A 36 29.24 -4.62 3.57
N SER A 37 28.03 -4.20 3.19
CA SER A 37 27.58 -2.83 3.49
C SER A 37 27.54 -2.61 4.99
N GLY A 38 28.13 -1.51 5.46
CA GLY A 38 28.04 -1.05 6.86
C GLY A 38 26.60 -0.74 7.30
N ASN A 39 25.68 -0.59 6.34
CA ASN A 39 24.25 -0.47 6.60
C ASN A 39 23.48 -1.61 5.90
N ARG A 40 23.56 -2.83 6.47
CA ARG A 40 22.90 -4.03 5.92
C ARG A 40 21.38 -3.87 5.80
N SER A 41 20.76 -3.20 6.77
CA SER A 41 19.31 -2.95 6.77
C SER A 41 18.90 -1.80 5.85
N GLY A 42 19.87 -1.06 5.30
CA GLY A 42 19.62 0.10 4.47
C GLY A 42 18.85 1.19 5.20
N LYS A 43 18.31 2.13 4.41
CA LYS A 43 17.37 3.13 4.91
C LYS A 43 16.03 2.43 5.19
N ARG A 44 15.44 2.68 6.37
CA ARG A 44 14.07 2.22 6.65
C ARG A 44 13.10 2.81 5.62
N LYS A 45 12.16 2.00 5.15
CA LYS A 45 11.07 2.49 4.28
C LYS A 45 10.25 3.51 5.08
N PRO A 46 9.90 4.66 4.49
CA PRO A 46 9.01 5.61 5.15
C PRO A 46 7.63 4.97 5.40
N PRO A 47 6.88 5.45 6.40
CA PRO A 47 5.48 5.05 6.57
C PRO A 47 4.66 5.42 5.31
N PRO A 48 3.54 4.73 5.06
CA PRO A 48 2.69 5.04 3.91
C PRO A 48 2.17 6.49 4.02
N THR A 49 2.27 7.20 2.92
CA THR A 49 1.72 8.55 2.77
C THR A 49 0.21 8.48 2.54
N TYR A 50 -0.47 9.63 2.66
CA TYR A 50 -1.88 9.74 2.28
C TYR A 50 -2.13 9.32 0.82
N GLY A 51 -1.20 9.66 -0.08
CA GLY A 51 -1.26 9.23 -1.48
C GLY A 51 -1.18 7.71 -1.64
N ASP A 52 -0.39 7.02 -0.81
CA ASP A 52 -0.31 5.55 -0.82
C ASP A 52 -1.61 4.91 -0.35
N LEU A 53 -2.23 5.48 0.70
CA LEU A 53 -3.52 5.03 1.19
C LEU A 53 -4.63 5.23 0.14
N LEU A 54 -4.67 6.42 -0.47
CA LEU A 54 -5.63 6.73 -1.53
C LEU A 54 -5.45 5.77 -2.72
N ASN A 55 -4.22 5.55 -3.16
CA ASN A 55 -3.92 4.60 -4.23
C ASN A 55 -4.35 3.17 -3.89
N ARG A 56 -4.21 2.75 -2.63
CA ARG A 56 -4.68 1.44 -2.18
C ARG A 56 -6.21 1.34 -2.32
N ILE A 57 -6.93 2.31 -1.78
CA ILE A 57 -8.40 2.38 -1.85
C ILE A 57 -8.87 2.40 -3.30
N LEU A 58 -8.25 3.22 -4.15
CA LEU A 58 -8.61 3.36 -5.56
C LEU A 58 -8.45 2.05 -6.35
N ARG A 59 -7.53 1.17 -5.94
CA ARG A 59 -7.29 -0.14 -6.57
C ARG A 59 -8.22 -1.25 -6.06
N GLU A 60 -8.91 -1.04 -4.94
CA GLU A 60 -9.87 -2.03 -4.42
C GLU A 60 -11.04 -2.21 -5.39
N LEU A 61 -11.52 -3.45 -5.48
CA LEU A 61 -12.71 -3.77 -6.26
C LEU A 61 -13.97 -3.37 -5.50
N THR A 62 -14.94 -2.84 -6.24
CA THR A 62 -16.28 -2.53 -5.77
C THR A 62 -17.29 -3.09 -6.75
N SER A 63 -18.44 -3.55 -6.25
CA SER A 63 -19.58 -3.90 -7.09
C SER A 63 -20.34 -2.62 -7.47
N ALA A 64 -20.63 -2.45 -8.75
CA ALA A 64 -21.51 -1.39 -9.25
C ALA A 64 -22.55 -2.00 -10.20
N GLN A 65 -23.70 -1.34 -10.32
CA GLN A 65 -24.70 -1.68 -11.33
C GLN A 65 -24.42 -0.90 -12.61
N GLU A 66 -24.28 -1.60 -13.73
CA GLU A 66 -24.18 -1.00 -15.06
C GLU A 66 -25.23 -1.68 -15.96
N ASN A 67 -26.17 -0.89 -16.50
CA ASN A 67 -27.24 -1.39 -17.39
C ASN A 67 -28.03 -2.58 -16.81
N GLY A 68 -28.34 -2.53 -15.50
CA GLY A 68 -29.06 -3.59 -14.79
C GLY A 68 -28.25 -4.85 -14.50
N ARG A 69 -26.92 -4.84 -14.74
CA ARG A 69 -26.01 -5.94 -14.41
C ARG A 69 -25.01 -5.50 -13.35
N THR A 70 -24.80 -6.37 -12.37
CA THR A 70 -23.78 -6.13 -11.35
C THR A 70 -22.41 -6.50 -11.90
N ILE A 71 -21.52 -5.52 -11.96
CA ILE A 71 -20.15 -5.70 -12.41
C ILE A 71 -19.18 -5.32 -11.30
N SER A 72 -18.07 -6.05 -11.22
CA SER A 72 -16.97 -5.71 -10.31
C SER A 72 -15.96 -4.83 -11.04
N LEU A 73 -15.66 -3.67 -10.48
CA LEU A 73 -14.65 -2.75 -11.02
C LEU A 73 -13.90 -2.04 -9.91
N THR A 74 -12.71 -1.55 -10.19
CA THR A 74 -11.91 -0.79 -9.22
C THR A 74 -12.61 0.51 -8.82
N ARG A 75 -12.50 0.95 -7.56
CA ARG A 75 -13.07 2.22 -7.09
C ARG A 75 -12.64 3.42 -7.94
N ALA A 76 -11.40 3.45 -8.44
CA ALA A 76 -10.94 4.47 -9.38
C ALA A 76 -11.80 4.56 -10.64
N LYS A 77 -12.08 3.42 -11.27
CA LYS A 77 -12.91 3.33 -12.47
C LYS A 77 -14.36 3.71 -12.17
N ALA A 78 -14.88 3.37 -11.00
CA ALA A 78 -16.23 3.75 -10.57
C ALA A 78 -16.31 5.27 -10.45
N TRP A 79 -15.35 5.86 -9.75
CA TRP A 79 -15.28 7.29 -9.52
C TRP A 79 -15.10 8.08 -10.82
N ALA A 80 -14.20 7.62 -11.71
CA ALA A 80 -14.02 8.23 -13.03
C ALA A 80 -15.30 8.18 -13.88
N LYS A 81 -16.01 7.03 -13.88
CA LYS A 81 -17.31 6.91 -14.55
C LYS A 81 -18.34 7.88 -13.97
N SER A 82 -18.40 8.02 -12.65
CA SER A 82 -19.28 8.99 -11.98
C SER A 82 -18.96 10.41 -12.40
N LEU A 83 -17.67 10.81 -12.43
CA LEU A 83 -17.26 12.14 -12.87
C LEU A 83 -17.64 12.44 -14.32
N VAL A 84 -17.45 11.48 -15.23
CA VAL A 84 -17.89 11.61 -16.63
C VAL A 84 -19.41 11.69 -16.72
N HIS A 85 -20.14 10.88 -15.96
CA HIS A 85 -21.59 10.91 -15.91
C HIS A 85 -22.10 12.28 -15.42
N PHE A 86 -21.58 12.79 -14.30
CA PHE A 86 -21.97 14.10 -13.78
C PHE A 86 -21.52 15.26 -14.67
N GLY A 87 -20.32 15.19 -15.26
CA GLY A 87 -19.84 16.19 -16.21
C GLY A 87 -20.63 16.22 -17.51
N ALA A 88 -21.09 15.06 -17.98
CA ALA A 88 -21.99 14.94 -19.14
C ALA A 88 -23.40 15.48 -18.87
N LEU A 89 -23.83 15.52 -17.60
CA LEU A 89 -25.08 16.19 -17.19
C LEU A 89 -24.99 17.72 -17.20
N VAL A 90 -23.78 18.32 -17.24
CA VAL A 90 -23.57 19.78 -17.32
C VAL A 90 -23.54 20.26 -18.78
N GLY A 91 -24.24 19.55 -19.68
CA GLY A 91 -24.53 19.97 -21.04
C GLY A 91 -26.03 20.10 -21.23
N ASP A 92 -26.51 21.34 -21.31
CA ASP A 92 -27.86 21.82 -21.60
C ASP A 92 -29.04 21.18 -20.80
N PRO A 93 -29.78 21.94 -19.97
CA PRO A 93 -31.00 21.43 -19.38
C PRO A 93 -32.01 21.11 -20.48
N VAL A 94 -32.33 19.82 -20.64
CA VAL A 94 -33.49 19.37 -21.41
C VAL A 94 -34.74 19.95 -20.72
N PRO A 95 -35.63 20.65 -21.43
CA PRO A 95 -36.77 21.33 -20.82
C PRO A 95 -37.76 20.33 -20.21
N GLU A 96 -37.97 20.46 -18.91
CA GLU A 96 -39.23 20.44 -18.17
C GLU A 96 -40.43 19.61 -18.69
N GLU A 97 -40.27 18.34 -19.09
CA GLU A 97 -41.43 17.42 -19.14
C GLU A 97 -41.04 15.94 -19.16
N THR A 98 -40.43 15.41 -18.08
CA THR A 98 -40.57 13.96 -17.79
C THR A 98 -40.27 13.65 -16.33
N VAL A 99 -41.25 13.91 -15.47
CA VAL A 99 -41.31 13.30 -14.15
C VAL A 99 -42.05 11.97 -14.27
N PRO A 100 -41.38 10.82 -14.13
CA PRO A 100 -42.02 9.65 -13.56
C PRO A 100 -41.62 9.59 -12.09
N THR A 101 -42.52 10.09 -11.25
CA THR A 101 -42.62 9.69 -9.85
C THR A 101 -42.68 8.17 -9.79
N ARG A 102 -41.67 7.55 -9.17
CA ARG A 102 -41.82 6.23 -8.59
C ARG A 102 -41.25 6.24 -7.19
N HIS A 103 -42.17 6.47 -6.24
CA HIS A 103 -41.98 6.12 -4.85
C HIS A 103 -41.67 4.62 -4.76
N SER A 104 -40.51 4.28 -4.22
CA SER A 104 -40.34 3.02 -3.49
C SER A 104 -39.15 3.22 -2.57
N GLU A 105 -39.48 3.49 -1.32
CA GLU A 105 -38.59 3.42 -0.18
C GLU A 105 -37.88 2.05 -0.22
N SER A 106 -36.56 2.05 -0.36
CA SER A 106 -35.74 0.93 0.10
C SER A 106 -34.96 1.44 1.29
N GLU A 107 -35.58 1.19 2.42
CA GLU A 107 -35.05 1.20 3.77
C GLU A 107 -33.59 0.73 3.78
N VAL A 108 -32.68 1.64 4.12
CA VAL A 108 -31.34 1.27 4.58
C VAL A 108 -31.53 0.67 5.97
N VAL A 109 -31.76 -0.63 6.03
CA VAL A 109 -31.69 -1.38 7.29
C VAL A 109 -30.21 -1.48 7.66
N LEU A 110 -29.77 -0.54 8.51
CA LEU A 110 -28.60 -0.75 9.36
C LEU A 110 -28.87 -2.02 10.16
N ALA A 111 -28.08 -3.07 9.94
CA ALA A 111 -28.08 -4.21 10.84
C ALA A 111 -27.77 -3.71 12.27
N PRO A 112 -28.61 -4.00 13.27
CA PRO A 112 -28.22 -3.80 14.65
C PRO A 112 -27.09 -4.78 14.99
N ASP A 113 -26.03 -4.28 15.62
CA ASP A 113 -25.03 -5.08 16.30
C ASP A 113 -25.73 -6.00 17.30
N GLU A 114 -25.80 -7.29 16.98
CA GLU A 114 -26.27 -8.33 17.90
C GLU A 114 -25.17 -8.60 18.94
N ASP A 115 -25.07 -7.71 19.93
CA ASP A 115 -24.57 -8.02 21.27
C ASP A 115 -25.77 -8.50 22.12
N VAL A 116 -26.02 -9.81 22.15
CA VAL A 116 -26.91 -10.46 23.14
C VAL A 116 -26.31 -11.84 23.47
N ALA A 117 -25.46 -11.95 24.49
CA ALA A 117 -25.76 -12.16 25.90
C ALA A 117 -25.90 -13.63 26.33
N GLY A 118 -25.22 -13.96 27.43
CA GLY A 118 -25.72 -14.91 28.41
C GLY A 118 -24.91 -16.19 28.58
N GLN A 119 -24.15 -16.26 29.67
CA GLN A 119 -24.37 -17.32 30.65
C GLN A 119 -23.91 -16.85 32.03
N ARG A 120 -24.85 -16.32 32.81
CA ARG A 120 -24.74 -16.28 34.27
C ARG A 120 -25.17 -17.65 34.79
N SER A 121 -24.20 -18.44 35.24
CA SER A 121 -24.37 -19.51 36.22
C SER A 121 -23.22 -19.29 37.20
N GLY A 122 -23.43 -19.00 38.47
CA GLY A 122 -24.11 -19.85 39.42
C GLY A 122 -23.17 -19.91 40.63
N ILE A 123 -23.72 -19.59 41.79
CA ILE A 123 -23.08 -19.57 43.11
C ILE A 123 -22.54 -20.97 43.45
N THR A 124 -21.36 -21.08 44.10
CA THR A 124 -21.04 -22.05 45.17
C THR A 124 -19.72 -21.63 45.87
N GLU A 125 -19.71 -21.76 47.21
CA GLU A 125 -18.61 -21.64 48.19
C GLU A 125 -17.30 -22.33 47.72
N ILE A 126 -16.09 -22.00 48.20
CA ILE A 126 -15.53 -22.00 49.57
C ILE A 126 -14.29 -21.09 49.59
#